data_AF-A0A2S9FEA2-F1
#
_entry.id   AF-A0A2S9FEA2-F1
#
_cell.length_a   1.000
_cell.length_b   1.000
_cell.length_c   1.000
_cell.angle_alpha   90.00
_cell.angle_beta   90.00
_cell.angle_gamma   90.00
#
_symmetry.space_group_name_H-M   'P 1'
#
loop_
_entity.id
_entity.type
_entity.pdbx_description
1 polymer ?
#
loop_
_entity_poly.entity_id
_entity_poly.type
_entity_poly.pdbx_seq_one_letter_code
_entity_poly.pdbx_strand_id
1 'polypeptide(L)'
;MTEPNTQRGFPLLPSRVNRGSQATKTTDNTAAALLLTFTVIAILWANSPWAESYTTLLDTHVGFAFGEHHFEMTVKHVINDALMTFFFFIVGLEVTREFTIGELTDRSRAAVPVIAAAAGLVLPAVVFLAFNPSGENAQAWGVVISTDTAFLVGALAIIKPMFPARVRLFLLTLAVVDDVGALIAIAVFYSDSIQVGPLLVSVALVAALALVRFLPAARGPAYAVLGVALWIALYMAGIHPTLAGVVVALLIPVFTPE
;
A
#
# COMPACT_ATOMS: atom_id res chain seq x y z
N MET A 1 74.45 -21.04 -1.33
CA MET A 1 74.80 -19.64 -1.65
C MET A 1 74.49 -19.49 -3.13
N THR A 2 73.45 -18.81 -3.61
CA THR A 2 72.74 -17.58 -3.20
C THR A 2 71.22 -17.64 -3.55
N GLU A 3 70.49 -16.67 -3.02
CA GLU A 3 69.05 -16.53 -2.72
C GLU A 3 67.98 -16.50 -3.85
N PRO A 4 66.67 -16.57 -3.49
CA PRO A 4 65.52 -16.74 -4.39
C PRO A 4 64.90 -15.40 -4.86
N ASN A 5 64.34 -15.37 -6.08
CA ASN A 5 63.69 -14.17 -6.62
C ASN A 5 62.18 -14.15 -6.29
N THR A 6 61.78 -13.11 -5.59
CA THR A 6 60.46 -12.76 -5.10
C THR A 6 59.60 -12.07 -6.17
N GLN A 7 58.32 -12.49 -6.23
CA GLN A 7 57.10 -11.74 -6.53
C GLN A 7 57.06 -10.74 -7.71
N ARG A 8 56.02 -10.87 -8.56
CA ARG A 8 55.12 -9.74 -8.89
C ARG A 8 53.76 -10.28 -9.34
N GLY A 9 52.80 -10.20 -8.42
CA GLY A 9 51.39 -10.45 -8.69
C GLY A 9 50.80 -9.38 -9.61
N PHE A 10 49.93 -9.81 -10.50
CA PHE A 10 49.06 -8.92 -11.26
C PHE A 10 48.02 -8.30 -10.31
N PRO A 11 47.85 -6.96 -10.28
CA PRO A 11 46.71 -6.38 -9.59
C PRO A 11 45.44 -6.61 -10.44
N LEU A 12 44.56 -7.50 -9.98
CA LEU A 12 43.20 -7.59 -10.48
C LEU A 12 42.45 -6.31 -10.06
N LEU A 13 42.19 -5.44 -11.03
CA LEU A 13 41.30 -4.29 -10.84
C LEU A 13 39.88 -4.79 -10.52
N PRO A 14 39.21 -4.28 -9.49
CA PRO A 14 37.79 -4.55 -9.30
C PRO A 14 36.97 -3.65 -10.24
N SER A 15 36.48 -4.20 -11.35
CA SER A 15 35.42 -3.58 -12.13
C SER A 15 34.06 -3.77 -11.43
N ARG A 16 33.82 -3.01 -10.36
CA ARG A 16 32.45 -2.82 -9.85
C ARG A 16 31.82 -1.66 -10.61
N VAL A 17 31.10 -2.02 -11.66
CA VAL A 17 30.13 -1.18 -12.36
C VAL A 17 29.11 -0.70 -11.32
N ASN A 18 29.32 0.51 -10.80
CA ASN A 18 28.35 1.21 -9.96
C ASN A 18 27.34 1.94 -10.86
N ARG A 19 26.62 1.19 -11.69
CA ARG A 19 25.46 1.68 -12.46
C ARG A 19 24.21 1.03 -11.90
N GLY A 20 23.66 1.63 -10.85
CA GLY A 20 22.43 1.13 -10.24
C GLY A 20 21.72 2.03 -9.23
N SER A 21 22.33 3.12 -8.73
CA SER A 21 21.68 3.93 -7.68
C SER A 21 21.20 5.33 -8.08
N GLN A 22 21.41 5.76 -9.33
CA GLN A 22 20.98 7.11 -9.74
C GLN A 22 19.57 7.16 -10.32
N ALA A 23 19.14 6.14 -11.08
CA ALA A 23 17.81 6.13 -11.69
C ALA A 23 16.66 6.07 -10.66
N THR A 24 16.85 5.37 -9.54
CA THR A 24 15.83 5.25 -8.48
C THR A 24 15.76 6.50 -7.58
N LYS A 25 16.86 7.24 -7.44
CA LYS A 25 16.93 8.41 -6.53
C LYS A 25 16.11 9.60 -7.03
N THR A 26 15.99 9.78 -8.34
CA THR A 26 15.25 10.92 -8.89
C THR A 26 13.75 10.74 -8.73
N THR A 27 13.25 9.51 -8.89
CA THR A 27 11.81 9.21 -8.90
C THR A 27 11.18 9.38 -7.52
N ASP A 28 11.81 8.87 -6.46
CA ASP A 28 11.26 8.96 -5.09
C ASP A 28 11.21 10.42 -4.61
N ASN A 29 12.23 11.21 -4.93
CA ASN A 29 12.27 12.63 -4.59
C ASN A 29 11.17 13.41 -5.33
N THR A 30 10.92 13.09 -6.60
CA THR A 30 9.84 13.71 -7.36
C THR A 30 8.48 13.31 -6.81
N ALA A 31 8.26 12.05 -6.46
CA ALA A 31 7.01 11.59 -5.84
C ALA A 31 6.75 12.31 -4.51
N ALA A 32 7.76 12.40 -3.64
CA ALA A 32 7.66 13.11 -2.37
C ALA A 32 7.40 14.62 -2.56
N ALA A 33 8.08 15.26 -3.51
CA ALA A 33 7.87 16.65 -3.82
C ALA A 33 6.45 16.91 -4.37
N LEU A 34 5.94 16.03 -5.24
CA LEU A 34 4.56 16.10 -5.74
C LEU A 34 3.56 15.95 -4.60
N LEU A 35 3.72 14.94 -3.74
CA LEU A 35 2.86 14.72 -2.57
C LEU A 35 2.81 15.98 -1.69
N LEU A 36 3.97 16.51 -1.29
CA LEU A 36 4.05 17.74 -0.51
C LEU A 36 3.38 18.94 -1.19
N THR A 37 3.58 19.08 -2.51
CA THR A 37 2.99 20.17 -3.30
C THR A 37 1.47 20.07 -3.29
N PHE A 38 0.90 18.89 -3.55
CA PHE A 38 -0.55 18.69 -3.51
C PHE A 38 -1.12 18.86 -2.10
N THR A 39 -0.42 18.44 -1.05
CA THR A 39 -0.81 18.68 0.34
C THR A 39 -0.88 20.18 0.65
N VAL A 40 0.12 20.96 0.25
CA VAL A 40 0.12 22.42 0.43
C VAL A 40 -1.01 23.06 -0.36
N ILE A 41 -1.24 22.64 -1.62
CA ILE A 41 -2.37 23.14 -2.42
C ILE A 41 -3.69 22.84 -1.72
N ALA A 42 -3.90 21.62 -1.22
CA ALA A 42 -5.13 21.23 -0.52
C ALA A 42 -5.35 22.06 0.75
N ILE A 43 -4.31 22.25 1.56
CA ILE A 43 -4.38 23.10 2.77
C ILE A 43 -4.73 24.54 2.40
N LEU A 44 -4.05 25.11 1.39
CA LEU A 44 -4.31 26.48 0.95
C LEU A 44 -5.72 26.63 0.40
N TRP A 45 -6.19 25.70 -0.44
CA TRP A 45 -7.53 25.74 -1.02
C TRP A 45 -8.61 25.62 0.06
N ALA A 46 -8.48 24.67 0.99
CA ALA A 46 -9.42 24.46 2.09
C ALA A 46 -9.48 25.63 3.10
N ASN A 47 -8.43 26.44 3.21
CA ASN A 47 -8.38 27.61 4.10
C ASN A 47 -8.50 28.96 3.35
N SER A 48 -8.78 28.93 2.04
CA SER A 48 -8.93 30.12 1.21
C SER A 48 -10.37 30.65 1.19
N PRO A 49 -10.62 31.85 0.63
CA PRO A 49 -11.99 32.33 0.36
C PRO A 49 -12.81 31.41 -0.54
N TRP A 50 -12.16 30.47 -1.26
CA TRP A 50 -12.82 29.47 -2.10
C TRP A 50 -13.05 28.13 -1.39
N ALA A 51 -12.91 28.06 -0.06
CA ALA A 51 -13.10 26.82 0.70
C ALA A 51 -14.45 26.13 0.44
N GLU A 52 -15.52 26.91 0.21
CA GLU A 52 -16.83 26.36 -0.13
C GLU A 52 -16.84 25.57 -1.45
N SER A 53 -16.03 25.99 -2.44
CA SER A 53 -15.89 25.24 -3.69
C SER A 53 -15.21 23.88 -3.46
N TYR A 54 -14.27 23.82 -2.52
CA TYR A 54 -13.56 22.59 -2.16
C TYR A 54 -14.51 21.60 -1.47
N THR A 55 -15.27 22.05 -0.48
CA THR A 55 -16.24 21.20 0.23
C THR A 55 -17.37 20.78 -0.69
N THR A 56 -17.95 21.70 -1.47
CA THR A 56 -19.02 21.39 -2.42
C THR A 56 -18.60 20.33 -3.44
N LEU A 57 -17.38 20.42 -3.97
CA LEU A 57 -16.85 19.43 -4.91
C LEU A 57 -16.72 18.05 -4.26
N LEU A 58 -16.17 17.98 -3.05
CA LEU A 58 -15.94 16.72 -2.34
C LEU A 58 -17.24 16.08 -1.85
N ASP A 59 -18.22 16.89 -1.44
CA ASP A 59 -19.52 16.44 -0.94
C ASP A 59 -20.57 16.31 -2.07
N THR A 60 -20.19 16.55 -3.33
CA THR A 60 -21.05 16.28 -4.48
C THR A 60 -21.41 14.80 -4.49
N HIS A 61 -22.69 14.49 -4.56
CA HIS A 61 -23.16 13.10 -4.59
C HIS A 61 -23.14 12.59 -6.03
N VAL A 62 -22.50 11.43 -6.22
CA VAL A 62 -22.40 10.72 -7.49
C VAL A 62 -22.88 9.29 -7.28
N GLY A 63 -23.67 8.80 -8.22
CA GLY A 63 -24.37 7.53 -8.02
C GLY A 63 -24.97 6.98 -9.29
N PHE A 64 -25.38 5.71 -9.20
CA PHE A 64 -26.11 5.00 -10.25
C PHE A 64 -27.39 4.42 -9.66
N ALA A 65 -28.49 4.56 -10.38
CA ALA A 65 -29.76 3.94 -10.03
C ALA A 65 -30.11 2.88 -11.07
N PHE A 66 -30.43 1.67 -10.61
CA PHE A 66 -30.89 0.56 -11.44
C PHE A 66 -32.19 -0.01 -10.87
N GLY A 67 -33.32 0.40 -11.44
CA GLY A 67 -34.65 0.06 -10.92
C GLY A 67 -34.82 0.61 -9.50
N GLU A 68 -35.14 -0.27 -8.55
CA GLU A 68 -35.30 0.07 -7.11
C GLU A 68 -33.97 0.19 -6.35
N HIS A 69 -32.84 -0.18 -6.97
CA HIS A 69 -31.54 -0.13 -6.31
C HIS A 69 -30.87 1.22 -6.60
N HIS A 70 -30.64 1.99 -5.53
CA HIS A 70 -29.94 3.26 -5.58
C HIS A 70 -28.56 3.10 -4.94
N PHE A 71 -27.53 3.45 -5.70
CA PHE A 71 -26.16 3.53 -5.22
C PHE A 71 -25.74 5.00 -5.27
N GLU A 72 -25.43 5.58 -4.12
CA GLU A 72 -25.06 6.99 -4.03
C GLU A 72 -23.88 7.13 -3.06
N MET A 73 -22.85 7.83 -3.50
CA MET A 73 -21.65 8.11 -2.71
C MET A 73 -21.21 9.53 -2.98
N THR A 74 -20.55 10.18 -2.01
CA THR A 74 -19.91 11.46 -2.28
C THR A 74 -18.68 11.26 -3.16
N VAL A 75 -18.31 12.27 -3.94
CA VAL A 75 -17.07 12.29 -4.74
C VAL A 75 -15.86 11.96 -3.86
N LYS A 76 -15.82 12.50 -2.64
CA LYS A 76 -14.80 12.18 -1.63
C LYS A 76 -14.71 10.67 -1.36
N HIS A 77 -15.84 10.01 -1.15
CA HIS A 77 -15.87 8.58 -0.84
C HIS A 77 -15.40 7.75 -2.03
N VAL A 78 -15.86 8.09 -3.24
CA VAL A 78 -15.43 7.41 -4.47
C VAL A 78 -13.93 7.57 -4.70
N ILE A 79 -13.39 8.79 -4.55
CA ILE A 79 -11.96 9.05 -4.71
C ILE A 79 -11.16 8.26 -3.67
N ASN A 80 -11.56 8.32 -2.40
CA ASN A 80 -10.88 7.61 -1.32
C ASN A 80 -10.86 6.11 -1.59
N ASP A 81 -12.01 5.49 -1.82
CA ASP A 81 -12.09 4.04 -1.99
C ASP A 81 -11.37 3.59 -3.26
N ALA A 82 -11.49 4.31 -4.38
CA ALA A 82 -10.82 3.95 -5.62
C ALA A 82 -9.29 4.09 -5.52
N LEU A 83 -8.79 5.22 -4.99
CA LEU A 83 -7.36 5.44 -4.81
C LEU A 83 -6.77 4.51 -3.76
N MET A 84 -7.45 4.28 -2.65
CA MET A 84 -7.00 3.33 -1.61
C MET A 84 -7.02 1.89 -2.11
N THR A 85 -8.00 1.50 -2.94
CA THR A 85 -8.00 0.19 -3.59
C THR A 85 -6.78 0.03 -4.49
N PHE A 86 -6.44 1.07 -5.27
CA PHE A 86 -5.26 1.04 -6.11
C PHE A 86 -3.96 1.03 -5.29
N PHE A 87 -3.89 1.80 -4.21
CA PHE A 87 -2.78 1.80 -3.26
C PHE A 87 -2.57 0.41 -2.67
N PHE A 88 -3.61 -0.20 -2.10
CA PHE A 88 -3.54 -1.52 -1.50
C PHE A 88 -3.33 -2.64 -2.53
N PHE A 89 -3.73 -2.44 -3.79
CA PHE A 89 -3.32 -3.31 -4.89
C PHE A 89 -1.79 -3.29 -5.08
N ILE A 90 -1.17 -2.11 -5.14
CA ILE A 90 0.30 -1.99 -5.26
C ILE A 90 0.99 -2.58 -4.02
N VAL A 91 0.50 -2.27 -2.82
CA VAL A 91 1.01 -2.86 -1.57
C VAL A 91 0.90 -4.38 -1.63
N GLY A 92 -0.24 -4.93 -2.03
CA GLY A 92 -0.44 -6.38 -2.13
C GLY A 92 0.56 -7.06 -3.10
N LEU A 93 0.91 -6.39 -4.19
CA LEU A 93 1.97 -6.86 -5.10
C LEU A 93 3.35 -6.83 -4.43
N GLU A 94 3.67 -5.76 -3.72
CA GLU A 94 4.95 -5.62 -3.00
C GLU A 94 5.06 -6.66 -1.87
N VAL A 95 3.98 -6.89 -1.12
CA VAL A 95 3.89 -7.93 -0.10
C VAL A 95 4.18 -9.30 -0.72
N THR A 96 3.50 -9.64 -1.81
CA THR A 96 3.69 -10.92 -2.51
C THR A 96 5.14 -11.09 -2.99
N ARG A 97 5.73 -10.00 -3.51
CA ARG A 97 7.13 -9.95 -3.92
C ARG A 97 8.09 -10.16 -2.75
N GLU A 98 7.89 -9.46 -1.63
CA GLU A 98 8.73 -9.56 -0.44
C GLU A 98 8.69 -10.96 0.20
N PHE A 99 7.52 -11.61 0.21
CA PHE A 99 7.42 -13.00 0.66
C PHE A 99 8.13 -13.99 -0.27
N THR A 100 8.12 -13.74 -1.58
CA THR A 100 8.61 -14.69 -2.58
C THR A 100 10.13 -14.58 -2.83
N ILE A 101 10.67 -13.36 -2.88
CA ILE A 101 12.08 -13.10 -3.25
C ILE A 101 12.77 -12.07 -2.35
N GLY A 102 12.09 -11.54 -1.33
CA GLY A 102 12.56 -10.42 -0.54
C GLY A 102 13.16 -10.78 0.82
N GLU A 103 13.22 -9.78 1.71
CA GLU A 103 13.78 -9.92 3.05
C GLU A 103 12.87 -10.73 3.99
N LEU A 104 11.58 -10.82 3.67
CA LEU A 104 10.60 -11.60 4.44
C LEU A 104 10.70 -13.11 4.23
N THR A 105 11.45 -13.57 3.21
CA THR A 105 11.67 -15.00 2.96
C THR A 105 12.55 -15.65 4.03
N ASP A 106 13.52 -14.93 4.61
CA ASP A 106 14.38 -15.41 5.69
C ASP A 106 13.83 -15.01 7.06
N ARG A 107 13.33 -16.00 7.82
CA ARG A 107 12.71 -15.80 9.13
C ARG A 107 13.60 -15.07 10.13
N SER A 108 14.93 -15.25 10.05
CA SER A 108 15.88 -14.59 10.96
C SER A 108 16.03 -13.10 10.66
N ARG A 109 15.94 -12.72 9.38
CA ARG A 109 16.03 -11.33 8.92
C ARG A 109 14.69 -10.61 9.05
N ALA A 110 13.60 -11.32 8.77
CA ALA A 110 12.23 -10.81 8.88
C ALA A 110 11.81 -10.49 10.32
N ALA A 111 12.40 -11.15 11.32
CA ALA A 111 12.00 -10.99 12.72
C ALA A 111 12.10 -9.54 13.20
N VAL A 112 13.18 -8.82 12.85
CA VAL A 112 13.38 -7.45 13.34
C VAL A 112 12.35 -6.47 12.74
N PRO A 113 12.16 -6.38 11.41
CA PRO A 113 11.12 -5.53 10.83
C PRO A 113 9.71 -5.90 11.29
N VAL A 114 9.40 -7.20 11.40
CA VAL A 114 8.05 -7.64 11.80
C VAL A 114 7.73 -7.26 13.25
N ILE A 115 8.66 -7.48 14.18
CA ILE A 115 8.46 -7.09 15.58
C ILE A 115 8.37 -5.57 15.71
N ALA A 116 9.21 -4.84 14.97
CA ALA A 116 9.20 -3.38 14.97
C ALA A 116 7.87 -2.83 14.44
N ALA A 117 7.33 -3.37 13.34
CA ALA A 117 6.04 -2.98 12.79
C ALA A 117 4.89 -3.35 13.74
N ALA A 118 4.88 -4.57 14.29
CA ALA A 118 3.87 -4.99 15.24
C ALA A 118 3.84 -4.09 16.49
N ALA A 119 5.00 -3.73 17.03
CA ALA A 119 5.10 -2.77 18.12
C ALA A 119 4.63 -1.36 17.68
N GLY A 120 4.99 -0.94 16.46
CA GLY A 120 4.58 0.31 15.84
C GLY A 120 3.06 0.43 15.62
N LEU A 121 2.35 -0.67 15.43
CA LEU A 121 0.89 -0.70 15.32
C LEU A 121 0.22 -0.80 16.71
N VAL A 122 0.68 -1.73 17.54
CA VAL A 122 0.03 -2.05 18.82
C VAL A 122 0.21 -0.91 19.83
N LEU A 123 1.41 -0.34 19.93
CA LEU A 123 1.70 0.64 20.98
C LEU A 123 0.88 1.94 20.80
N PRO A 124 0.81 2.57 19.61
CA PRO A 124 -0.05 3.74 19.41
C PRO A 124 -1.53 3.43 19.64
N ALA A 125 -2.04 2.28 19.19
CA ALA A 125 -3.42 1.88 19.41
C ALA A 125 -3.75 1.75 20.91
N VAL A 126 -2.89 1.07 21.68
CA VAL A 126 -3.06 0.89 23.12
C VAL A 126 -3.01 2.25 23.84
N VAL A 127 -2.05 3.10 23.49
CA VAL A 127 -1.95 4.45 24.05
C VAL A 127 -3.23 5.24 23.75
N PHE A 128 -3.71 5.23 22.51
CA PHE A 128 -4.94 5.92 22.13
C PHE A 128 -6.16 5.44 22.90
N LEU A 129 -6.35 4.13 23.03
CA LEU A 129 -7.46 3.53 23.78
C LEU A 129 -7.36 3.78 25.29
N ALA A 130 -6.15 3.89 25.84
CA ALA A 130 -5.97 4.24 27.25
C ALA A 130 -6.45 5.67 27.55
N PHE A 131 -6.26 6.60 26.61
CA PHE A 131 -6.77 7.98 26.72
C PHE A 131 -8.24 8.12 26.29
N ASN A 132 -8.73 7.25 25.40
CA ASN A 132 -10.11 7.25 24.89
C ASN A 132 -10.77 5.88 25.11
N PRO A 133 -11.02 5.47 26.37
CA PRO A 133 -11.49 4.13 26.69
C PRO A 133 -12.96 3.89 26.33
N SER A 134 -13.75 4.94 26.11
CA SER A 134 -15.17 4.85 25.81
C SER A 134 -15.66 5.99 24.93
N GLY A 135 -16.84 5.80 24.33
CA GLY A 135 -17.46 6.75 23.42
C GLY A 135 -17.18 6.45 21.95
N GLU A 136 -17.77 7.26 21.07
CA GLU A 136 -17.65 7.14 19.61
C GLU A 136 -16.19 7.22 19.14
N ASN A 137 -15.37 8.03 19.83
CA ASN A 137 -13.95 8.20 19.54
C ASN A 137 -13.12 6.93 19.77
N ALA A 138 -13.56 5.98 20.59
CA ALA A 138 -12.82 4.74 20.84
C ALA A 138 -12.66 3.92 19.55
N GLN A 139 -13.57 4.06 18.58
CA GLN A 139 -13.48 3.43 17.26
C GLN A 139 -12.42 4.07 16.35
N ALA A 140 -11.83 5.21 16.71
CA ALA A 140 -10.83 5.90 15.89
C ALA A 140 -9.38 5.42 16.11
N TRP A 141 -9.18 4.33 16.85
CA TRP A 141 -7.83 3.78 17.11
C TRP A 141 -7.10 3.37 15.82
N GLY A 142 -7.83 3.00 14.77
CA GLY A 142 -7.24 2.72 13.45
C GLY A 142 -6.56 3.93 12.81
N VAL A 143 -6.92 5.15 13.21
CA VAL A 143 -6.32 6.39 12.68
C VAL A 143 -4.88 6.56 13.16
N VAL A 144 -4.56 6.12 14.38
CA VAL A 144 -3.22 6.36 14.98
C VAL A 144 -2.18 5.31 14.60
N ILE A 145 -2.60 4.20 13.97
CA ILE A 145 -1.70 3.14 13.54
C ILE A 145 -1.21 3.30 12.10
N SER A 146 -1.85 4.17 11.31
CA SER A 146 -1.53 4.30 9.89
C SER A 146 -0.24 5.10 9.70
N THR A 147 0.75 4.50 9.02
CA THR A 147 1.99 5.19 8.62
C THR A 147 1.98 5.50 7.12
N ASP A 148 2.30 6.74 6.73
CA ASP A 148 2.50 7.10 5.32
C ASP A 148 3.93 6.78 4.86
N THR A 149 4.05 5.71 4.09
CA THR A 149 5.32 5.18 3.58
C THR A 149 5.96 6.10 2.54
N ALA A 150 5.15 6.79 1.72
CA ALA A 150 5.62 7.73 0.72
C ALA A 150 6.22 8.97 1.39
N PHE A 151 5.57 9.47 2.44
CA PHE A 151 6.10 10.57 3.24
C PHE A 151 7.40 10.17 3.96
N LEU A 152 7.44 8.98 4.56
CA LEU A 152 8.63 8.45 5.24
C LEU A 152 9.84 8.37 4.30
N VAL A 153 9.68 7.78 3.12
CA VAL A 153 10.75 7.67 2.12
C VAL A 153 11.14 9.04 1.57
N GLY A 154 10.17 9.94 1.38
CA GLY A 154 10.41 11.32 0.97
C GLY A 154 11.23 12.12 1.99
N ALA A 155 10.90 12.01 3.27
CA ALA A 155 11.64 12.65 4.36
C ALA A 155 13.07 12.10 4.46
N LEU A 156 13.25 10.78 4.30
CA LEU A 156 14.57 10.14 4.29
C LEU A 156 15.48 10.69 3.19
N ALA A 157 14.90 10.95 2.01
CA ALA A 157 15.59 11.55 0.88
C ALA A 157 16.10 12.98 1.15
N ILE A 158 15.37 13.74 1.97
CA ILE A 158 15.73 15.11 2.37
C ILE A 158 16.79 15.09 3.48
N ILE A 159 16.57 14.31 4.54
CA ILE A 159 17.42 14.28 5.75
C ILE A 159 18.82 13.71 5.45
N LYS A 160 18.94 12.79 4.49
CA LYS A 160 20.21 12.13 4.10
C LYS A 160 20.99 11.55 5.29
N PRO A 161 20.46 10.51 5.97
CA PRO A 161 21.16 9.88 7.10
C PRO A 161 22.48 9.24 6.68
N MET A 162 23.33 8.96 7.67
CA MET A 162 24.70 8.42 7.50
C MET A 162 24.75 7.10 6.71
N PHE A 163 23.74 6.23 6.83
CA PHE A 163 23.62 4.96 6.09
C PHE A 163 22.30 4.85 5.32
N PRO A 164 22.11 5.65 4.25
CA PRO A 164 20.79 5.86 3.66
C PRO A 164 20.25 4.61 2.96
N ALA A 165 21.12 3.79 2.37
CA ALA A 165 20.68 2.58 1.68
C ALA A 165 20.14 1.49 2.64
N ARG A 166 20.81 1.28 3.78
CA ARG A 166 20.40 0.26 4.76
C ARG A 166 19.14 0.68 5.50
N VAL A 167 19.06 1.96 5.90
CA VAL A 167 17.86 2.51 6.54
C VAL A 167 16.69 2.47 5.57
N ARG A 168 16.90 2.82 4.30
CA ARG A 168 15.85 2.74 3.27
C ARG A 168 15.30 1.32 3.12
N LEU A 169 16.17 0.32 2.97
CA LEU A 169 15.71 -1.07 2.84
C LEU A 169 14.93 -1.50 4.08
N PHE A 170 15.46 -1.24 5.27
CA PHE A 170 14.77 -1.54 6.53
C PHE A 170 13.40 -0.86 6.62
N LEU A 171 13.30 0.43 6.28
CA LEU A 171 12.04 1.17 6.33
C LEU A 171 11.03 0.71 5.27
N LEU A 172 11.49 0.29 4.08
CA LEU A 172 10.62 -0.30 3.07
C LEU A 172 10.05 -1.65 3.54
N THR A 173 10.88 -2.52 4.11
CA THR A 173 10.42 -3.79 4.69
C THR A 173 9.45 -3.56 5.86
N LEU A 174 9.76 -2.62 6.74
CA LEU A 174 8.89 -2.21 7.85
C LEU A 174 7.53 -1.72 7.35
N ALA A 175 7.53 -0.83 6.35
CA ALA A 175 6.36 -0.26 5.71
C ALA A 175 5.43 -1.34 5.13
N VAL A 176 5.99 -2.32 4.43
CA VAL A 176 5.20 -3.44 3.87
C VAL A 176 4.48 -4.22 4.98
N VAL A 177 5.16 -4.48 6.10
CA VAL A 177 4.53 -5.18 7.24
C VAL A 177 3.46 -4.30 7.93
N ASP A 178 3.73 -3.01 8.07
CA ASP A 178 2.81 -2.03 8.63
C ASP A 178 1.51 -1.95 7.80
N ASP A 179 1.62 -1.84 6.47
CA ASP A 179 0.48 -1.77 5.56
C ASP A 179 -0.36 -3.05 5.60
N VAL A 180 0.26 -4.23 5.72
CA VAL A 180 -0.45 -5.51 5.91
C VAL A 180 -1.19 -5.51 7.25
N GLY A 181 -0.57 -5.02 8.32
CA GLY A 181 -1.19 -4.91 9.62
C GLY A 181 -2.39 -3.95 9.61
N ALA A 182 -2.26 -2.79 8.99
CA ALA A 182 -3.33 -1.82 8.80
C ALA A 182 -4.48 -2.42 7.98
N LEU A 183 -4.18 -3.15 6.91
CA LEU A 183 -5.19 -3.84 6.11
C LEU A 183 -5.97 -4.88 6.93
N ILE A 184 -5.28 -5.70 7.72
CA ILE A 184 -5.92 -6.69 8.60
C ILE A 184 -6.83 -5.98 9.61
N ALA A 185 -6.37 -4.87 10.18
CA ALA A 185 -7.16 -4.07 11.11
C ALA A 185 -8.44 -3.53 10.45
N ILE A 186 -8.33 -2.97 9.24
CA ILE A 186 -9.47 -2.50 8.45
C ILE A 186 -10.46 -3.64 8.17
N ALA A 187 -9.97 -4.79 7.71
CA ALA A 187 -10.82 -5.94 7.38
C ALA A 187 -11.60 -6.48 8.59
N VAL A 188 -10.96 -6.56 9.76
CA VAL A 188 -11.54 -7.18 10.96
C VAL A 188 -12.42 -6.22 11.75
N PHE A 189 -12.02 -4.95 11.87
CA PHE A 189 -12.64 -4.00 12.80
C PHE A 189 -13.48 -2.91 12.13
N TYR A 190 -13.32 -2.68 10.82
CA TYR A 190 -14.02 -1.63 10.07
C TYR A 190 -14.92 -2.20 8.95
N SER A 191 -15.40 -3.45 9.13
CA SER A 191 -16.45 -4.01 8.29
C SER A 191 -17.83 -3.70 8.88
N ASP A 192 -18.76 -3.28 8.04
CA ASP A 192 -20.14 -2.96 8.41
C ASP A 192 -21.02 -4.22 8.49
N SER A 193 -22.33 -4.05 8.64
CA SER A 193 -23.30 -5.14 8.63
C SER A 193 -23.23 -5.93 7.31
N ILE A 194 -22.71 -7.16 7.38
CA ILE A 194 -22.44 -7.98 6.19
C ILE A 194 -23.75 -8.43 5.53
N GLN A 195 -23.94 -8.07 4.27
CA GLN A 195 -25.08 -8.54 3.47
C GLN A 195 -24.73 -9.84 2.72
N VAL A 196 -25.51 -10.90 2.98
CA VAL A 196 -25.22 -12.24 2.46
C VAL A 196 -25.30 -12.32 0.93
N GLY A 197 -26.24 -11.60 0.30
CA GLY A 197 -26.43 -11.63 -1.15
C GLY A 197 -25.18 -11.16 -1.92
N PRO A 198 -24.75 -9.89 -1.73
CA PRO A 198 -23.53 -9.37 -2.34
C PRO A 198 -22.25 -10.11 -1.92
N LEU A 199 -22.22 -10.68 -0.71
CA LEU A 199 -21.10 -11.50 -0.26
C LEU A 199 -20.91 -12.74 -1.15
N LEU A 200 -21.98 -13.46 -1.50
CA LEU A 200 -21.91 -14.61 -2.40
C LEU A 200 -21.42 -14.22 -3.80
N VAL A 201 -21.85 -13.07 -4.30
CA VAL A 201 -21.38 -12.51 -5.57
C VAL A 201 -19.88 -12.21 -5.49
N SER A 202 -19.41 -11.60 -4.41
CA SER A 202 -17.98 -11.35 -4.17
C SER A 202 -17.18 -12.64 -4.20
N VAL A 203 -17.62 -13.70 -3.51
CA VAL A 203 -16.95 -15.01 -3.53
C VAL A 203 -16.90 -15.60 -4.95
N ALA A 204 -17.98 -15.51 -5.70
CA ALA A 204 -18.02 -15.98 -7.09
C ALA A 204 -17.06 -15.19 -8.00
N LEU A 205 -16.96 -13.86 -7.80
CA LEU A 205 -16.01 -13.00 -8.52
C LEU A 205 -14.55 -13.31 -8.17
N VAL A 206 -14.25 -13.60 -6.91
CA VAL A 206 -12.92 -14.07 -6.49
C VAL A 206 -12.56 -15.39 -7.17
N ALA A 207 -13.51 -16.34 -7.23
CA ALA A 207 -13.31 -17.58 -7.97
C ALA A 207 -13.07 -17.32 -9.47
N ALA A 208 -13.85 -16.42 -10.09
CA ALA A 208 -13.65 -16.03 -11.49
C ALA A 208 -12.27 -15.41 -11.72
N LEU A 209 -11.81 -14.50 -10.83
CA LEU A 209 -10.47 -13.90 -10.86
C LEU A 209 -9.37 -14.96 -10.80
N ALA A 210 -9.52 -15.96 -9.92
CA ALA A 210 -8.56 -17.07 -9.82
C ALA A 210 -8.49 -17.92 -11.10
N LEU A 211 -9.58 -17.97 -11.87
CA LEU A 211 -9.65 -18.69 -13.14
C LEU A 211 -9.11 -17.89 -14.34
N VAL A 212 -8.92 -16.56 -14.22
CA VAL A 212 -8.38 -15.70 -15.30
C VAL A 212 -7.02 -16.20 -15.79
N ARG A 213 -6.21 -16.80 -14.91
CA ARG A 213 -4.90 -17.38 -15.28
C ARG A 213 -4.99 -18.45 -16.38
N PHE A 214 -6.15 -19.10 -16.53
CA PHE A 214 -6.38 -20.12 -17.56
C PHE A 214 -6.86 -19.55 -18.90
N LEU A 215 -7.13 -18.25 -18.99
CA LEU A 215 -7.51 -17.62 -20.26
C LEU A 215 -6.32 -17.59 -21.23
N PRO A 216 -6.54 -17.86 -22.53
CA PRO A 216 -5.48 -17.85 -23.55
C PRO A 216 -5.00 -16.43 -23.90
N ALA A 217 -5.87 -15.42 -23.77
CA ALA A 217 -5.57 -14.01 -24.09
C ALA A 217 -6.37 -13.05 -23.18
N ALA A 218 -6.07 -11.75 -23.25
CA ALA A 218 -6.80 -10.67 -22.57
C ALA A 218 -6.85 -10.76 -21.02
N ARG A 219 -5.83 -11.37 -20.39
CA ARG A 219 -5.77 -11.54 -18.93
C ARG A 219 -5.80 -10.21 -18.17
N GLY A 220 -5.02 -9.21 -18.60
CA GLY A 220 -4.96 -7.89 -17.96
C GLY A 220 -6.33 -7.20 -17.89
N PRO A 221 -7.01 -6.99 -19.04
CA PRO A 221 -8.37 -6.45 -19.06
C PRO A 221 -9.37 -7.27 -18.23
N ALA A 222 -9.27 -8.60 -18.24
CA ALA A 222 -10.14 -9.46 -17.45
C ALA A 222 -9.96 -9.24 -15.93
N TYR A 223 -8.70 -9.17 -15.44
CA TYR A 223 -8.42 -8.81 -14.04
C TYR A 223 -8.96 -7.42 -13.68
N ALA A 224 -8.82 -6.44 -14.57
CA ALA A 224 -9.31 -5.08 -14.33
C ALA A 224 -10.85 -5.03 -14.22
N VAL A 225 -11.56 -5.63 -15.18
CA VAL A 225 -13.03 -5.64 -15.19
C VAL A 225 -13.59 -6.41 -14.00
N LEU A 226 -13.06 -7.60 -13.72
CA LEU A 226 -13.49 -8.40 -12.57
C LEU A 226 -13.09 -7.76 -11.24
N GLY A 227 -11.96 -7.06 -11.18
CA GLY A 227 -11.54 -6.29 -10.01
C GLY A 227 -12.49 -5.15 -9.69
N VAL A 228 -12.93 -4.39 -10.70
CA VAL A 228 -13.96 -3.33 -10.52
C VAL A 228 -15.29 -3.95 -10.09
N ALA A 229 -15.70 -5.07 -10.70
CA ALA A 229 -16.92 -5.77 -10.28
C ALA A 229 -16.83 -6.25 -8.83
N LEU A 230 -15.67 -6.77 -8.40
CA LEU A 230 -15.42 -7.20 -7.03
C LEU A 230 -15.47 -6.01 -6.06
N TRP A 231 -14.88 -4.88 -6.42
CA TRP A 231 -14.91 -3.65 -5.63
C TRP A 231 -16.35 -3.19 -5.34
N ILE A 232 -17.22 -3.17 -6.36
CA ILE A 232 -18.65 -2.83 -6.19
C ILE A 232 -19.34 -3.86 -5.30
N ALA A 233 -19.07 -5.16 -5.52
CA ALA A 233 -19.70 -6.24 -4.76
C ALA A 233 -19.31 -6.23 -3.27
N LEU A 234 -18.04 -5.90 -2.96
CA LEU A 234 -17.58 -5.76 -1.57
C LEU A 234 -18.24 -4.56 -0.88
N TYR A 235 -18.33 -3.41 -1.56
CA TYR A 235 -19.05 -2.25 -1.05
C TYR A 235 -20.50 -2.62 -0.69
N MET A 236 -21.21 -3.26 -1.62
CA MET A 236 -22.59 -3.72 -1.39
C MET A 236 -22.70 -4.78 -0.29
N ALA A 237 -21.63 -5.56 -0.06
CA ALA A 237 -21.59 -6.55 1.00
C ALA A 237 -21.33 -5.95 2.39
N GLY A 238 -21.06 -4.65 2.51
CA GLY A 238 -20.64 -4.02 3.77
C GLY A 238 -19.19 -4.34 4.13
N ILE A 239 -18.39 -4.81 3.17
CA ILE A 239 -16.97 -5.07 3.32
C ILE A 239 -16.19 -3.90 2.71
N HIS A 240 -15.09 -3.51 3.34
CA HIS A 240 -14.33 -2.38 2.87
C HIS A 240 -13.79 -2.60 1.43
N PRO A 241 -14.10 -1.72 0.45
CA PRO A 241 -13.81 -1.99 -0.96
C PRO A 241 -12.32 -2.11 -1.30
N THR A 242 -11.45 -1.52 -0.48
CA THR A 242 -9.99 -1.55 -0.64
C THR A 242 -9.43 -2.97 -0.64
N LEU A 243 -10.12 -3.92 0.00
CA LEU A 243 -9.75 -5.34 0.01
C LEU A 243 -9.80 -5.97 -1.39
N ALA A 244 -10.60 -5.43 -2.32
CA ALA A 244 -10.62 -5.89 -3.71
C ALA A 244 -9.23 -5.78 -4.35
N GLY A 245 -8.53 -4.67 -4.11
CA GLY A 245 -7.19 -4.43 -4.63
C GLY A 245 -6.21 -5.50 -4.15
N VAL A 246 -6.25 -5.83 -2.87
CA VAL A 246 -5.37 -6.85 -2.29
C VAL A 246 -5.68 -8.24 -2.84
N VAL A 247 -6.96 -8.61 -2.90
CA VAL A 247 -7.38 -9.89 -3.45
C VAL A 247 -6.92 -10.04 -4.90
N VAL A 248 -7.08 -9.00 -5.72
CA VAL A 248 -6.59 -9.02 -7.10
C VAL A 248 -5.06 -9.15 -7.12
N ALA A 249 -4.34 -8.40 -6.29
CA ALA A 249 -2.88 -8.46 -6.22
C ALA A 249 -2.36 -9.86 -5.87
N LEU A 250 -2.98 -10.54 -4.91
CA LEU A 250 -2.62 -11.90 -4.50
C LEU A 250 -2.93 -12.97 -5.57
N LEU A 251 -3.89 -12.70 -6.47
CA LEU A 251 -4.30 -13.62 -7.53
C LEU A 251 -3.58 -13.40 -8.86
N ILE A 252 -2.93 -12.24 -9.04
CA ILE A 252 -2.08 -11.99 -10.20
C ILE A 252 -0.76 -12.74 -10.00
N PRO A 253 -0.35 -13.60 -10.95
CA PRO A 253 0.93 -14.29 -10.86
C PRO A 253 2.08 -13.27 -10.93
N VAL A 254 2.94 -13.27 -9.92
CA VAL A 254 4.19 -12.50 -9.94
C VAL A 254 5.22 -13.29 -10.75
N PHE A 255 5.58 -12.80 -11.93
CA PHE A 255 6.69 -13.33 -12.70
C PHE A 255 7.95 -12.50 -12.41
N THR A 256 9.08 -13.16 -12.17
CA THR A 256 10.38 -12.48 -12.24
C THR A 256 10.60 -11.99 -13.67
N PRO A 257 10.94 -10.71 -13.88
CA PRO A 257 11.37 -10.26 -15.19
C PRO A 257 12.64 -11.01 -15.57
N GLU A 258 12.61 -11.75 -16.68
CA GLU A 258 13.79 -12.35 -17.32
C GLU A 258 14.69 -11.28 -17.95
#